data_AF-A0A3N5GH53-F1
#
_entry.id   AF-A0A3N5GH53-F1
#
_cell.length_a   1.000
_cell.length_b   1.000
_cell.length_c   1.000
_cell.angle_alpha   90.00
_cell.angle_beta   90.00
_cell.angle_gamma   90.00
#
_symmetry.space_group_name_H-M   'P 1'
#
loop_
_entity.id
_entity.type
_entity.pdbx_description
1 polymer ?
#
loop_
_entity_poly.entity_id
_entity_poly.type
_entity_poly.pdbx_seq_one_letter_code
_entity_poly.pdbx_strand_id
1 'polypeptide(L)'
;MVTISTPDEDLSIPTDEFGFWEFNLPPGTYDVTVQIPPLTQASTPNVGDDDTVDSDGIPNDVGESVASVTLDEEEGSDSSTDFGFSAAAQQPGTGTPGYWKNHPEAWPVENITIGGVSYTKAEAIAWLGYVGKDKTTTMFSSLVSAKLNGMIGNDASCVSSTISAADTWMYTYGPVGSNVHAASYAWKVGEPLHRHMDNYNNGMLCAAHRN
;
A
#
# COMPACT_ATOMS: atom_id res chain seq x y z
N MET A 1 -5.96 13.88 -19.24
CA MET A 1 -5.61 14.47 -20.55
C MET A 1 -4.73 13.45 -21.24
N VAL A 2 -5.06 13.11 -22.47
CA VAL A 2 -4.24 12.27 -23.34
C VAL A 2 -3.53 13.20 -24.30
N THR A 3 -2.22 13.03 -24.45
CA THR A 3 -1.38 13.81 -25.36
C THR A 3 -0.70 12.87 -26.34
N ILE A 4 -0.73 13.21 -27.63
CA ILE A 4 -0.02 12.47 -28.67
C ILE A 4 1.04 13.39 -29.29
N SER A 5 2.28 12.91 -29.37
CA SER A 5 3.38 13.66 -29.98
C SER A 5 3.52 13.31 -31.44
N THR A 6 3.31 14.29 -32.32
CA THR A 6 3.51 14.15 -33.77
C THR A 6 4.85 14.82 -34.19
N PRO A 7 5.34 14.60 -35.42
CA PRO A 7 6.55 15.27 -35.90
C PRO A 7 6.47 16.80 -35.90
N ASP A 8 5.27 17.36 -36.01
CA ASP A 8 5.03 18.80 -36.17
C ASP A 8 4.61 19.48 -34.86
N GLU A 9 3.77 18.82 -34.05
CA GLU A 9 3.25 19.35 -32.78
C GLU A 9 2.70 18.26 -31.83
N ASP A 10 2.53 18.63 -30.55
CA ASP A 10 1.79 17.82 -29.58
C ASP A 10 0.31 18.18 -29.59
N LEU A 11 -0.57 17.18 -29.65
CA LEU A 11 -2.01 17.35 -29.57
C LEU A 11 -2.54 16.77 -28.25
N SER A 12 -3.42 17.49 -27.55
CA SER A 12 -3.97 17.04 -26.26
C SER A 12 -5.49 17.15 -26.21
N ILE A 13 -6.15 16.10 -25.72
CA ILE A 13 -7.59 16.05 -25.49
C ILE A 13 -7.93 15.48 -24.11
N PRO A 14 -9.07 15.86 -23.50
CA PRO A 14 -9.60 15.13 -22.35
C PRO A 14 -10.18 13.78 -22.81
N THR A 15 -10.24 12.82 -21.89
CA THR A 15 -11.13 11.67 -22.04
C THR A 15 -12.58 12.11 -21.84
N ASP A 16 -13.53 11.39 -22.42
CA ASP A 16 -14.96 11.61 -22.19
C ASP A 16 -15.43 11.13 -20.80
N GLU A 17 -16.74 11.15 -20.56
CA GLU A 17 -17.33 10.72 -19.28
C GLU A 17 -17.18 9.22 -18.97
N PHE A 18 -16.86 8.42 -19.99
CA PHE A 18 -16.65 6.98 -19.89
C PHE A 18 -15.15 6.61 -19.93
N GLY A 19 -14.26 7.58 -20.11
CA GLY A 19 -12.81 7.37 -20.15
C GLY A 19 -12.23 7.17 -21.56
N PHE A 20 -13.05 7.27 -22.62
CA PHE A 20 -12.59 7.12 -23.99
C PHE A 20 -11.96 8.40 -24.54
N TRP A 21 -11.07 8.24 -25.51
CA TRP A 21 -10.37 9.32 -26.21
C TRP A 21 -10.14 8.91 -27.67
N GLU A 22 -10.00 9.87 -28.59
CA GLU A 22 -9.82 9.61 -30.02
C GLU A 22 -9.01 10.74 -30.68
N PHE A 23 -8.02 10.38 -31.50
CA PHE A 23 -7.33 11.29 -32.41
C PHE A 23 -7.51 10.84 -33.86
N ASN A 24 -7.64 11.80 -34.78
CA ASN A 24 -7.64 11.54 -36.21
C ASN A 24 -6.27 11.95 -36.79
N LEU A 25 -5.41 10.97 -37.02
CA LEU A 25 -4.03 11.16 -37.48
C LEU A 25 -3.78 10.45 -38.80
N PRO A 26 -2.81 10.93 -39.61
CA PRO A 26 -2.32 10.15 -40.73
C PRO A 26 -1.60 8.88 -40.24
N PRO A 27 -1.35 7.92 -41.14
CA PRO A 27 -0.54 6.74 -40.85
C PRO A 27 0.85 7.11 -40.33
N GLY A 28 1.32 6.37 -39.34
CA GLY A 28 2.59 6.65 -38.67
C GLY A 28 2.68 6.00 -37.30
N THR A 29 3.85 6.14 -36.67
CA THR A 29 4.07 5.73 -35.28
C THR A 29 4.10 6.95 -34.39
N TYR A 30 3.36 6.89 -33.28
CA TYR A 30 3.17 7.99 -32.36
C TYR A 30 3.35 7.53 -30.91
N ASP A 31 3.89 8.41 -30.08
CA ASP A 31 3.92 8.21 -28.63
C ASP A 31 2.69 8.87 -28.01
N VAL A 32 1.91 8.08 -27.28
CA VAL A 32 0.75 8.50 -26.52
C VAL A 32 1.15 8.60 -25.06
N THR A 33 0.88 9.75 -24.45
CA THR A 33 1.22 10.04 -23.07
C THR A 33 -0.01 10.44 -22.27
N VAL A 34 -0.13 9.90 -21.06
CA VAL A 34 -1.17 10.24 -20.11
C VAL A 34 -0.52 10.61 -18.78
N GLN A 35 -0.89 11.77 -18.24
CA GLN A 35 -0.48 12.14 -16.88
C GLN A 35 -1.10 11.17 -15.88
N ILE A 36 -0.27 10.51 -15.07
CA ILE A 36 -0.76 9.59 -14.04
C ILE A 36 -1.62 10.40 -13.06
N PRO A 37 -2.91 10.05 -12.86
CA PRO A 37 -3.78 10.80 -11.97
C PRO A 37 -3.22 10.89 -10.54
N PRO A 38 -3.40 12.03 -9.84
CA PRO A 38 -2.96 12.15 -8.45
C PRO A 38 -3.49 11.00 -7.57
N LEU A 39 -2.64 10.50 -6.67
CA LEU A 39 -2.93 9.37 -5.77
C LEU A 39 -3.17 8.02 -6.48
N THR A 40 -2.79 7.89 -7.75
CA THR A 40 -2.83 6.63 -8.49
C THR A 40 -1.42 6.21 -8.93
N GLN A 41 -1.30 4.95 -9.33
CA GLN A 41 -0.13 4.39 -10.01
C GLN A 41 -0.61 3.68 -11.28
N ALA A 42 0.22 3.66 -12.32
CA ALA A 42 -0.02 2.85 -13.50
C ALA A 42 -0.12 1.36 -13.12
N SER A 43 -1.03 0.62 -13.76
CA SER A 43 -1.05 -0.83 -13.69
C SER A 43 0.22 -1.43 -14.30
N THR A 44 0.48 -2.70 -14.03
CA THR A 44 1.52 -3.43 -14.76
C THR A 44 1.15 -3.46 -16.24
N PRO A 45 2.08 -3.10 -17.15
CA PRO A 45 1.78 -3.08 -18.57
C PRO A 45 1.75 -4.50 -19.16
N ASN A 46 0.96 -4.66 -20.22
CA ASN A 46 0.86 -5.85 -21.08
C ASN A 46 0.57 -7.15 -20.30
N VAL A 47 -0.46 -7.11 -19.43
CA VAL A 47 -0.80 -8.23 -18.54
C VAL A 47 -1.76 -9.20 -19.23
N GLY A 48 -1.22 -10.34 -19.63
CA GLY A 48 -1.99 -11.40 -20.28
C GLY A 48 -1.63 -11.49 -21.76
N ASP A 49 -2.52 -12.10 -22.55
CA ASP A 49 -2.35 -12.26 -23.99
C ASP A 49 -3.43 -11.50 -24.79
N ASP A 50 -4.27 -10.69 -24.12
CA ASP A 50 -5.40 -9.98 -24.74
C ASP A 50 -5.13 -8.47 -24.73
N ASP A 51 -4.53 -8.01 -25.83
CA ASP A 51 -4.14 -6.62 -26.11
C ASP A 51 -5.33 -5.63 -26.14
N THR A 52 -6.57 -6.08 -25.94
CA THR A 52 -7.77 -5.22 -25.90
C THR A 52 -8.27 -4.91 -24.49
N VAL A 53 -7.60 -5.48 -23.48
CA VAL A 53 -8.04 -5.43 -22.07
C VAL A 53 -6.91 -5.03 -21.13
N ASP A 54 -5.65 -5.20 -21.54
CA ASP A 54 -4.50 -4.82 -20.74
C ASP A 54 -4.05 -3.39 -21.01
N SER A 55 -3.26 -2.86 -20.08
CA SER A 55 -2.73 -1.52 -20.22
C SER A 55 -1.39 -1.52 -20.93
N ASP A 56 -1.23 -0.66 -21.92
CA ASP A 56 0.03 -0.50 -22.65
C ASP A 56 1.01 0.46 -21.97
N GLY A 57 0.46 1.37 -21.17
CA GLY A 57 1.19 2.49 -20.63
C GLY A 57 2.33 2.12 -19.69
N ILE A 58 3.56 2.43 -20.08
CA ILE A 58 4.77 2.27 -19.26
C ILE A 58 5.03 3.57 -18.49
N PRO A 59 5.05 3.56 -17.14
CA PRO A 59 5.32 4.76 -16.36
C PRO A 59 6.76 5.26 -16.53
N ASN A 60 6.94 6.58 -16.67
CA ASN A 60 8.23 7.25 -16.74
C ASN A 60 8.58 7.98 -15.43
N ASP A 61 9.81 8.49 -15.33
CA ASP A 61 10.34 9.15 -14.12
C ASP A 61 9.73 10.53 -13.83
N VAL A 62 8.88 11.07 -14.72
CA VAL A 62 8.25 12.39 -14.58
C VAL A 62 6.74 12.31 -14.27
N GLY A 63 6.22 11.11 -14.02
CA GLY A 63 4.83 10.92 -13.59
C GLY A 63 3.83 10.76 -14.74
N GLU A 64 4.31 10.32 -15.90
CA GLU A 64 3.49 10.03 -17.07
C GLU A 64 3.50 8.54 -17.35
N SER A 65 2.45 8.05 -18.00
CA SER A 65 2.37 6.71 -18.57
C SER A 65 2.42 6.84 -20.09
N VAL A 66 3.31 6.09 -20.74
CA VAL A 66 3.64 6.24 -22.17
C VAL A 66 3.42 4.92 -22.91
N ALA A 67 2.70 4.97 -24.02
CA ALA A 67 2.50 3.87 -24.95
C ALA A 67 2.89 4.30 -26.37
N SER A 68 3.30 3.36 -27.22
CA SER A 68 3.62 3.62 -28.62
C SER A 68 2.59 2.94 -29.51
N VAL A 69 1.94 3.70 -30.40
CA VAL A 69 0.90 3.21 -31.31
C VAL A 69 1.37 3.35 -32.75
N THR A 70 1.10 2.36 -33.59
CA THR A 70 1.37 2.42 -35.04
C THR A 70 0.06 2.33 -35.81
N LEU A 71 -0.26 3.39 -36.56
CA LEU A 71 -1.41 3.45 -37.44
C LEU A 71 -1.00 3.06 -38.85
N ASP A 72 -1.49 1.91 -39.32
CA ASP A 72 -1.26 1.43 -40.68
C ASP A 72 -2.34 1.96 -41.65
N GLU A 73 -1.94 2.23 -42.90
CA GLU A 73 -2.84 2.70 -43.97
C GLU A 73 -4.02 1.74 -44.24
N GLU A 74 -3.87 0.45 -43.94
CA GLU A 74 -4.84 -0.59 -44.28
C GLU A 74 -5.82 -0.93 -43.15
N GLU A 75 -5.44 -0.68 -41.88
CA GLU A 75 -6.21 -1.07 -40.67
C GLU A 75 -7.24 0.00 -40.26
N GLY A 76 -7.03 1.27 -40.64
CA GLY A 76 -7.99 2.36 -40.49
C GLY A 76 -8.08 2.97 -39.08
N SER A 77 -8.18 2.17 -38.02
CA SER A 77 -8.22 2.65 -36.62
C SER A 77 -7.61 1.64 -35.63
N ASP A 78 -6.78 2.12 -34.69
CA ASP A 78 -6.31 1.36 -33.53
C ASP A 78 -7.19 1.67 -32.31
N SER A 79 -7.67 0.64 -31.63
CA SER A 79 -8.45 0.77 -30.38
C SER A 79 -7.93 -0.12 -29.26
N SER A 80 -6.71 -0.63 -29.36
CA SER A 80 -6.06 -1.44 -28.33
C SER A 80 -5.31 -0.57 -27.32
N THR A 81 -4.91 0.65 -27.71
CA THR A 81 -4.10 1.50 -26.83
C THR A 81 -4.87 1.96 -25.58
N ASP A 82 -4.54 1.45 -24.40
CA ASP A 82 -5.18 1.83 -23.15
C ASP A 82 -4.24 2.06 -21.93
N PHE A 83 -4.79 2.77 -20.93
CA PHE A 83 -4.06 3.19 -19.73
C PHE A 83 -4.84 2.85 -18.45
N GLY A 84 -4.37 1.83 -17.74
CA GLY A 84 -4.90 1.40 -16.46
C GLY A 84 -4.23 2.15 -15.29
N PHE A 85 -5.06 2.68 -14.39
CA PHE A 85 -4.61 3.28 -13.14
C PHE A 85 -5.30 2.64 -11.95
N SER A 86 -4.53 2.37 -10.91
CA SER A 86 -5.04 1.91 -9.62
C SER A 86 -4.62 2.88 -8.52
N ALA A 87 -5.35 2.92 -7.40
CA ALA A 87 -4.93 3.75 -6.28
C ALA A 87 -3.50 3.39 -5.87
N ALA A 88 -2.62 4.39 -5.79
CA ALA A 88 -1.26 4.17 -5.30
C ALA A 88 -1.34 3.71 -3.86
N ALA A 89 -0.67 2.59 -3.53
CA ALA A 89 -0.48 2.23 -2.14
C ALA A 89 0.29 3.38 -1.47
N GLN A 90 -0.37 4.17 -0.62
CA GLN A 90 0.31 5.19 0.18
C GLN A 90 1.31 4.43 1.05
N GLN A 91 2.59 4.42 0.69
CA GLN A 91 3.66 3.82 1.50
C GLN A 91 4.45 4.92 2.20
N PRO A 92 3.87 5.64 3.19
CA PRO A 92 4.55 6.72 3.91
C PRO A 92 5.66 6.20 4.85
N GLY A 93 5.96 4.90 4.78
CA GLY A 93 6.93 4.22 5.62
C GLY A 93 6.33 3.75 6.94
N THR A 94 6.93 2.70 7.50
CA THR A 94 6.53 2.14 8.79
C THR A 94 6.93 3.06 9.94
N GLY A 95 6.08 3.14 10.96
CA GLY A 95 6.36 3.72 12.26
C GLY A 95 6.60 2.65 13.32
N THR A 96 7.60 2.87 14.16
CA THR A 96 7.89 2.04 15.35
C THR A 96 6.84 2.24 16.46
N PRO A 97 6.80 1.38 17.49
CA PRO A 97 5.99 1.64 18.69
C PRO A 97 6.23 3.01 19.32
N GLY A 98 7.48 3.49 19.29
CA GLY A 98 7.84 4.82 19.78
C GLY A 98 7.23 5.95 18.95
N TYR A 99 7.19 5.79 17.61
CA TYR A 99 6.53 6.74 16.72
C TYR A 99 5.04 6.85 17.07
N TRP A 100 4.32 5.73 17.06
CA TRP A 100 2.88 5.72 17.31
C TRP A 100 2.50 6.24 18.70
N LYS A 101 3.36 6.02 19.70
CA LYS A 101 3.18 6.61 21.04
C LYS A 101 3.28 8.13 21.03
N ASN A 102 4.23 8.69 20.29
CA ASN A 102 4.58 10.11 20.34
C ASN A 102 3.84 10.98 19.30
N HIS A 103 3.12 10.35 18.37
CA HIS A 103 2.40 11.01 17.28
C HIS A 103 0.90 10.64 17.25
N PRO A 104 0.10 11.02 18.26
CA PRO A 104 -1.34 10.74 18.30
C PRO A 104 -2.13 11.33 17.13
N GLU A 105 -1.61 12.40 16.51
CA GLU A 105 -2.16 13.04 15.31
C GLU A 105 -2.04 12.18 14.05
N ALA A 106 -1.09 11.24 14.04
CA ALA A 106 -0.86 10.36 12.90
C ALA A 106 -1.77 9.12 12.90
N TRP A 107 -2.50 8.86 14.00
CA TRP A 107 -3.36 7.68 14.11
C TRP A 107 -4.55 7.81 13.15
N PRO A 108 -4.74 6.85 12.22
CA PRO A 108 -5.86 6.87 11.28
C PRO A 108 -7.21 6.54 11.95
N VAL A 109 -7.20 6.10 13.21
CA VAL A 109 -8.39 5.63 13.94
C VAL A 109 -8.37 6.11 15.40
N GLU A 110 -9.56 6.36 15.95
CA GLU A 110 -9.74 6.70 17.37
C GLU A 110 -9.78 5.48 18.31
N ASN A 111 -10.05 4.29 17.75
CA ASN A 111 -10.11 3.04 18.48
C ASN A 111 -9.41 1.93 17.70
N ILE A 112 -8.71 1.04 18.41
CA ILE A 112 -8.04 -0.12 17.83
C ILE A 112 -8.43 -1.38 18.60
N THR A 113 -8.78 -2.44 17.87
CA THR A 113 -9.08 -3.74 18.48
C THR A 113 -7.83 -4.60 18.53
N ILE A 114 -7.53 -5.19 19.68
CA ILE A 114 -6.39 -6.08 19.91
C ILE A 114 -6.89 -7.30 20.68
N GLY A 115 -6.82 -8.48 20.06
CA GLY A 115 -7.27 -9.73 20.68
C GLY A 115 -8.74 -9.69 21.13
N GLY A 116 -9.61 -9.05 20.34
CA GLY A 116 -11.04 -8.92 20.67
C GLY A 116 -11.39 -7.82 21.69
N VAL A 117 -10.40 -7.11 22.24
CA VAL A 117 -10.63 -5.97 23.14
C VAL A 117 -10.41 -4.66 22.37
N SER A 118 -11.37 -3.75 22.44
CA SER A 118 -11.24 -2.41 21.86
C SER A 118 -10.57 -1.46 22.85
N TYR A 119 -9.53 -0.77 22.40
CA TYR A 119 -8.82 0.26 23.15
C TYR A 119 -9.01 1.60 22.43
N THR A 120 -9.30 2.65 23.20
CA THR A 120 -9.20 4.01 22.68
C THR A 120 -7.75 4.32 22.32
N LYS A 121 -7.52 5.27 21.41
CA LYS A 121 -6.19 5.78 21.08
C LYS A 121 -5.40 6.18 22.33
N ALA A 122 -6.04 6.86 23.28
CA ALA A 122 -5.40 7.26 24.53
C ALA A 122 -4.96 6.07 25.39
N GLU A 123 -5.79 5.05 25.55
CA GLU A 123 -5.44 3.82 26.29
C GLU A 123 -4.32 3.05 25.59
N ALA A 124 -4.39 2.92 24.27
CA ALA A 124 -3.37 2.23 23.50
C ALA A 124 -2.02 2.96 23.56
N ILE A 125 -1.99 4.30 23.51
CA ILE A 125 -0.78 5.11 23.71
C ILE A 125 -0.21 4.92 25.12
N ALA A 126 -1.06 4.87 26.15
CA ALA A 126 -0.61 4.61 27.51
C ALA A 126 0.10 3.25 27.62
N TRP A 127 -0.47 2.21 27.00
CA TRP A 127 0.14 0.87 26.96
C TRP A 127 1.42 0.82 26.11
N LEU A 128 1.49 1.52 24.98
CA LEU A 128 2.73 1.67 24.20
C LEU A 128 3.87 2.33 25.00
N GLY A 129 3.51 3.14 26.00
CA GLY A 129 4.46 3.76 26.93
C GLY A 129 4.98 2.85 28.03
N TYR A 130 4.37 1.67 28.24
CA TYR A 130 4.69 0.79 29.35
C TYR A 130 5.80 -0.21 28.98
N VAL A 131 6.85 -0.25 29.80
CA VAL A 131 7.95 -1.22 29.67
C VAL A 131 7.94 -2.14 30.89
N GLY A 132 7.88 -3.45 30.66
CA GLY A 132 7.78 -4.46 31.71
C GLY A 132 8.23 -5.84 31.24
N LYS A 133 8.13 -6.83 32.14
CA LYS A 133 8.52 -8.23 31.86
C LYS A 133 7.38 -9.07 31.30
N ASP A 134 6.20 -8.49 31.15
CA ASP A 134 5.00 -9.14 30.64
C ASP A 134 5.07 -9.29 29.12
N LYS A 135 4.91 -10.51 28.58
CA LYS A 135 4.91 -10.71 27.13
C LYS A 135 3.76 -9.96 26.45
N THR A 136 2.62 -9.82 27.10
CA THR A 136 1.46 -9.14 26.51
C THR A 136 1.75 -7.67 26.22
N THR A 137 2.65 -7.01 26.97
CA THR A 137 3.04 -5.62 26.70
C THR A 137 3.88 -5.52 25.43
N THR A 138 4.89 -6.38 25.27
CA THR A 138 5.69 -6.40 24.02
C THR A 138 4.86 -6.81 22.81
N MET A 139 3.95 -7.79 22.98
CA MET A 139 3.02 -8.20 21.92
C MET A 139 2.11 -7.04 21.50
N PHE A 140 1.46 -6.39 22.49
CA PHE A 140 0.59 -5.25 22.27
C PHE A 140 1.32 -4.15 21.50
N SER A 141 2.54 -3.80 21.91
CA SER A 141 3.34 -2.77 21.24
C SER A 141 3.61 -3.11 19.77
N SER A 142 4.09 -4.32 19.48
CA SER A 142 4.35 -4.72 18.08
C SER A 142 3.09 -4.83 17.23
N LEU A 143 1.98 -5.32 17.80
CA LEU A 143 0.73 -5.56 17.08
C LEU A 143 0.00 -4.25 16.77
N VAL A 144 -0.09 -3.33 17.73
CA VAL A 144 -0.68 -2.01 17.51
C VAL A 144 0.06 -1.28 16.39
N SER A 145 1.39 -1.22 16.45
CA SER A 145 2.19 -0.56 15.42
C SER A 145 2.05 -1.21 14.05
N ALA A 146 2.04 -2.55 13.96
CA ALA A 146 1.91 -3.24 12.69
C ALA A 146 0.55 -2.99 12.03
N LYS A 147 -0.53 -2.97 12.83
CA LYS A 147 -1.87 -2.63 12.34
C LYS A 147 -1.94 -1.18 11.85
N LEU A 148 -1.43 -0.23 12.63
CA LEU A 148 -1.44 1.19 12.24
C LEU A 148 -0.61 1.43 10.97
N ASN A 149 0.53 0.76 10.83
CA ASN A 149 1.36 0.79 9.62
C ASN A 149 0.61 0.30 8.38
N GLY A 150 -0.18 -0.78 8.48
CA GLY A 150 -1.03 -1.23 7.39
C GLY A 150 -2.20 -0.28 7.10
N MET A 151 -2.81 0.31 8.14
CA MET A 151 -3.93 1.25 7.99
C MET A 151 -3.56 2.54 7.27
N ILE A 152 -2.30 2.98 7.37
CA ILE A 152 -1.80 4.14 6.62
C ILE A 152 -1.30 3.81 5.21
N GLY A 153 -1.50 2.57 4.75
CA GLY A 153 -1.29 2.14 3.37
C GLY A 153 0.03 1.42 3.05
N ASN A 154 0.89 1.17 4.04
CA ASN A 154 2.10 0.39 3.78
C ASN A 154 1.76 -1.05 3.40
N ASP A 155 2.56 -1.67 2.53
CA ASP A 155 2.45 -3.11 2.29
C ASP A 155 2.60 -3.86 3.62
N ALA A 156 1.63 -4.72 3.92
CA ALA A 156 1.61 -5.57 5.09
C ALA A 156 1.54 -7.06 4.72
N SER A 157 1.69 -7.40 3.43
CA SER A 157 1.61 -8.76 2.90
C SER A 157 2.48 -9.74 3.68
N CYS A 158 3.71 -9.34 3.98
CA CYS A 158 4.70 -10.14 4.73
C CYS A 158 4.38 -10.35 6.22
N VAL A 159 3.44 -9.60 6.80
CA VAL A 159 3.06 -9.70 8.22
C VAL A 159 1.57 -9.96 8.45
N SER A 160 0.74 -9.97 7.41
CA SER A 160 -0.71 -10.13 7.50
C SER A 160 -1.14 -11.36 8.31
N SER A 161 -0.57 -12.53 8.01
CA SER A 161 -0.81 -13.78 8.76
C SER A 161 -0.32 -13.70 10.21
N THR A 162 0.81 -13.01 10.44
CA THR A 162 1.38 -12.81 11.77
C THR A 162 0.53 -11.89 12.63
N ILE A 163 -0.02 -10.82 12.06
CA ILE A 163 -0.99 -9.92 12.73
C ILE A 163 -2.21 -10.72 13.19
N SER A 164 -2.78 -11.56 12.31
CA SER A 164 -3.93 -12.42 12.64
C SER A 164 -3.61 -13.43 13.76
N ALA A 165 -2.43 -14.07 13.69
CA ALA A 165 -1.96 -14.97 14.74
C ALA A 165 -1.71 -14.26 16.07
N ALA A 166 -1.17 -13.03 16.04
CA ALA A 166 -0.93 -12.22 17.22
C ALA A 166 -2.23 -11.72 17.87
N ASP A 167 -3.26 -11.38 17.08
CA ASP A 167 -4.61 -11.13 17.61
C ASP A 167 -5.19 -12.35 18.29
N THR A 168 -5.09 -13.52 17.66
CA THR A 168 -5.56 -14.79 18.26
C THR A 168 -4.82 -15.09 19.56
N TRP A 169 -3.51 -14.82 19.59
CA TRP A 169 -2.70 -14.95 20.78
C TRP A 169 -3.15 -13.96 21.88
N MET A 170 -3.40 -12.69 21.55
CA MET A 170 -3.89 -11.68 22.49
C MET A 170 -5.32 -11.97 22.97
N TYR A 171 -6.14 -12.61 22.15
CA TYR A 171 -7.46 -13.10 22.58
C TYR A 171 -7.34 -14.21 23.63
N THR A 172 -6.34 -15.09 23.48
CA THR A 172 -6.14 -16.25 24.36
C THR A 172 -5.43 -15.90 25.67
N TYR A 173 -4.39 -15.06 25.60
CA TYR A 173 -3.48 -14.77 26.72
C TYR A 173 -3.48 -13.32 27.17
N GLY A 174 -4.21 -12.45 26.48
CA GLY A 174 -4.43 -11.07 26.88
C GLY A 174 -5.61 -10.92 27.85
N PRO A 175 -6.10 -9.69 28.09
CA PRO A 175 -5.66 -8.41 27.50
C PRO A 175 -4.23 -8.01 27.90
N VAL A 176 -3.74 -6.90 27.37
CA VAL A 176 -2.43 -6.36 27.80
C VAL A 176 -2.43 -6.13 29.32
N GLY A 177 -1.32 -6.51 29.97
CA GLY A 177 -1.21 -6.51 31.43
C GLY A 177 -1.55 -7.84 32.10
N SER A 178 -1.83 -8.90 31.34
CA SER A 178 -2.14 -10.24 31.89
C SER A 178 -0.93 -11.00 32.43
N ASN A 179 0.25 -10.36 32.46
CA ASN A 179 1.47 -10.84 33.13
C ASN A 179 1.96 -12.20 32.60
N VAL A 180 2.00 -12.36 31.27
CA VAL A 180 2.55 -13.56 30.65
C VAL A 180 4.06 -13.60 30.89
N HIS A 181 4.47 -14.50 31.76
CA HIS A 181 5.86 -14.64 32.18
C HIS A 181 6.77 -15.20 31.08
N ALA A 182 8.03 -14.77 31.12
CA ALA A 182 9.11 -15.29 30.29
C ALA A 182 9.20 -16.82 30.35
N ALA A 183 9.53 -17.44 29.21
CA ALA A 183 9.69 -18.89 29.03
C ALA A 183 8.44 -19.76 29.28
N SER A 184 7.28 -19.18 29.62
CA SER A 184 6.00 -19.90 29.61
C SER A 184 5.66 -20.42 28.21
N TYR A 185 4.71 -21.35 28.11
CA TYR A 185 4.22 -21.82 26.81
C TYR A 185 3.68 -20.65 25.97
N ALA A 186 2.85 -19.79 26.57
CA ALA A 186 2.33 -18.59 25.94
C ALA A 186 3.46 -17.69 25.41
N TRP A 187 4.52 -17.48 26.19
CA TRP A 187 5.69 -16.71 25.77
C TRP A 187 6.39 -17.34 24.56
N LYS A 188 6.61 -18.66 24.56
CA LYS A 188 7.27 -19.37 23.45
C LYS A 188 6.50 -19.26 22.14
N VAL A 189 5.17 -19.24 22.21
CA VAL A 189 4.30 -19.06 21.04
C VAL A 189 4.26 -17.59 20.61
N GLY A 190 4.22 -16.64 21.55
CA GLY A 190 4.06 -15.21 21.26
C GLY A 190 5.36 -14.51 20.84
N GLU A 191 6.52 -14.96 21.32
CA GLU A 191 7.81 -14.31 21.02
C GLU A 191 8.14 -14.25 19.52
N PRO A 192 7.99 -15.33 18.72
CA PRO A 192 8.24 -15.28 17.29
C PRO A 192 7.32 -14.30 16.54
N LEU A 193 6.04 -14.23 16.92
CA LEU A 193 5.07 -13.32 16.31
C LEU A 193 5.46 -11.85 16.59
N HIS A 194 5.80 -11.56 17.85
CA HIS A 194 6.28 -10.24 18.25
C HIS A 194 7.52 -9.84 17.43
N ARG A 195 8.55 -10.68 17.36
CA ARG A 195 9.79 -10.36 16.65
C ARG A 195 9.57 -10.11 15.16
N HIS A 196 8.69 -10.89 14.53
CA HIS A 196 8.40 -10.72 13.11
C HIS A 196 7.69 -9.38 12.82
N MET A 197 6.70 -9.01 13.65
CA MET A 197 6.06 -7.70 13.55
C MET A 197 7.00 -6.56 13.94
N ASP A 198 7.89 -6.75 14.91
CA ASP A 198 8.88 -5.75 15.30
C ASP A 198 9.85 -5.46 14.14
N ASN A 199 10.36 -6.49 13.45
CA ASN A 199 11.16 -6.29 12.23
C ASN A 199 10.39 -5.50 11.16
N TYR A 200 9.10 -5.78 10.95
CA TYR A 200 8.27 -5.01 10.03
C TYR A 200 8.13 -3.54 10.46
N ASN A 201 7.82 -3.30 11.74
CA ASN A 201 7.65 -1.94 12.26
C ASN A 201 8.94 -1.11 12.16
N ASN A 202 10.11 -1.74 12.22
CA ASN A 202 11.42 -1.13 12.00
C ASN A 202 11.83 -1.06 10.52
N GLY A 203 10.92 -1.36 9.58
CA GLY A 203 11.16 -1.25 8.15
C GLY A 203 12.11 -2.28 7.57
N MET A 204 12.27 -3.43 8.24
CA MET A 204 13.21 -4.49 7.85
C MET A 204 12.56 -5.59 6.98
N LEU A 205 11.28 -5.43 6.61
CA LEU A 205 10.52 -6.41 5.82
C LEU A 205 9.90 -5.73 4.58
N CYS A 206 8.62 -6.01 4.27
CA CYS A 206 7.97 -5.60 3.02
C CYS A 206 7.60 -4.11 2.90
N ALA A 207 7.86 -3.30 3.91
CA ALA A 207 7.70 -1.85 3.85
C ALA A 207 8.92 -1.19 4.46
N ALA A 208 9.40 -0.11 3.83
CA ALA A 208 10.54 0.65 4.31
C ALA A 208 10.17 1.47 5.57
N HIS A 209 11.18 1.79 6.38
CA HIS A 209 10.99 2.65 7.54
C HIS A 209 10.70 4.09 7.11
N ARG A 210 9.88 4.80 7.88
CA ARG A 210 9.66 6.25 7.68
C ARG A 210 10.93 7.05 7.98
N ASN A 211 11.28 8.01 7.11
CA ASN A 211 12.39 8.94 7.35
C ASN A 211 12.03 10.02 8.37
#